data_AF-U1Q1C5-F1
#
_entry.id   AF-U1Q1C5-F1
#
_cell.length_a   1.000
_cell.length_b   1.000
_cell.length_c   1.000
_cell.angle_alpha   90.00
_cell.angle_beta   90.00
_cell.angle_gamma   90.00
#
_symmetry.space_group_name_H-M   'P 1'
#
loop_
_entity.id
_entity.type
_entity.pdbx_description
1 polymer ?
#
loop_
_entity_poly.entity_id
_entity_poly.type
_entity_poly.pdbx_seq_one_letter_code
_entity_poly.pdbx_strand_id
1 'polypeptide(L)'
;MLLVLCVDLDNDLGRKTAIKTPVVGRETVKDAAVELATVDPEDSDVNVLFQGIHERDALATDSTISDEITVAAVTGTGSGDVQANRALGKEVDRVLAALSTGENVSAIV
;
A
#
# COMPACT_ATOMS: atom_id res chain seq x y z
N MET A 1 -13.70 -4.77 8.03
CA MET A 1 -12.39 -4.95 7.36
C MET A 1 -11.37 -3.92 7.85
N LEU A 2 -10.13 -4.36 8.11
CA LEU A 2 -8.96 -3.49 8.33
C LEU A 2 -8.05 -3.48 7.11
N LEU A 3 -7.60 -2.28 6.73
CA LEU A 3 -6.68 -2.04 5.62
C LEU A 3 -5.36 -1.46 6.14
N VAL A 4 -4.26 -2.17 5.91
CA VAL A 4 -2.90 -1.65 6.11
C VAL A 4 -2.45 -0.94 4.84
N LEU A 5 -2.09 0.34 4.94
CA LEU A 5 -1.80 1.16 3.78
C LEU A 5 -0.32 1.55 3.74
N CYS A 6 0.41 1.03 2.74
CA CYS A 6 1.76 1.47 2.42
C CYS A 6 1.69 2.72 1.55
N VAL A 7 2.34 3.80 1.97
CA VAL A 7 2.30 5.09 1.30
C VAL A 7 3.67 5.46 0.77
N ASP A 8 3.79 5.58 -0.55
CA ASP A 8 4.94 6.14 -1.27
C ASP A 8 4.51 7.49 -1.88
N LEU A 9 4.96 8.60 -1.30
CA LEU A 9 4.42 9.92 -1.66
C LEU A 9 4.93 10.44 -3.01
N ASP A 10 6.16 10.13 -3.38
CA ASP A 10 6.82 10.64 -4.60
C ASP A 10 6.82 9.63 -5.76
N ASN A 11 6.06 8.55 -5.60
CA ASN A 11 5.80 7.50 -6.56
C ASN A 11 7.09 6.81 -7.02
N ASP A 12 8.02 6.55 -6.11
CA ASP A 12 9.24 5.81 -6.41
C ASP A 12 8.94 4.37 -6.85
N LEU A 13 7.93 3.70 -6.28
CA LEU A 13 7.44 2.40 -6.76
C LEU A 13 7.07 2.47 -8.24
N GLY A 14 6.23 3.42 -8.64
CA GLY A 14 5.79 3.53 -10.04
C GLY A 14 6.82 4.16 -10.98
N ARG A 15 7.78 4.95 -10.48
CA ARG A 15 8.81 5.62 -11.29
C ARG A 15 10.04 4.75 -11.53
N LYS A 16 10.43 3.94 -10.54
CA LYS A 16 11.59 3.05 -10.61
C LYS A 16 11.21 1.67 -11.17
N THR A 17 9.95 1.27 -11.05
CA THR A 17 9.44 0.00 -11.61
C THR A 17 8.39 0.24 -12.71
N ALA A 18 7.81 -0.83 -13.27
CA ALA A 18 6.68 -0.76 -14.20
C ALA A 18 5.32 -1.00 -13.53
N ILE A 19 5.29 -1.08 -12.19
CA ILE A 19 4.12 -1.46 -11.42
C ILE A 19 3.12 -0.30 -11.38
N LYS A 20 1.86 -0.63 -11.64
CA LYS A 20 0.75 0.31 -11.54
C LYS A 20 0.12 0.23 -10.16
N THR A 21 -0.17 1.39 -9.58
CA THR A 21 -0.86 1.52 -8.31
C THR A 21 -2.37 1.79 -8.53
N PRO A 22 -3.22 1.45 -7.54
CA PRO A 22 -2.86 0.83 -6.27
C PRO A 22 -2.54 -0.66 -6.42
N VAL A 23 -1.59 -1.16 -5.63
CA VAL A 23 -1.28 -2.59 -5.54
C VAL A 23 -2.01 -3.14 -4.32
N VAL A 24 -2.95 -4.06 -4.51
CA VAL A 24 -3.79 -4.58 -3.43
C VAL A 24 -3.56 -6.07 -3.23
N GLY A 25 -3.34 -6.48 -1.99
CA GLY A 25 -3.12 -7.87 -1.59
C GLY A 25 -1.69 -8.12 -1.12
N ARG A 26 -1.52 -9.09 -0.22
CA ARG A 26 -0.22 -9.37 0.40
C ARG A 26 0.83 -9.85 -0.60
N GLU A 27 0.47 -10.76 -1.49
CA GLU A 27 1.42 -11.35 -2.44
C GLU A 27 1.83 -10.35 -3.51
N THR A 28 0.87 -9.59 -4.04
CA THR A 28 1.11 -8.53 -5.03
C THR A 28 1.96 -7.39 -4.43
N VAL A 29 1.72 -6.98 -3.18
CA VAL A 29 2.57 -6.00 -2.49
C VAL A 29 3.97 -6.55 -2.24
N LYS A 30 4.12 -7.84 -1.91
CA LYS A 30 5.43 -8.48 -1.74
C LYS A 30 6.21 -8.51 -3.05
N ASP A 31 5.58 -8.89 -4.15
CA ASP A 31 6.21 -8.92 -5.46
C ASP A 31 6.64 -7.50 -5.88
N ALA A 32 5.82 -6.49 -5.58
CA ALA A 32 6.16 -5.09 -5.79
C ALA A 32 7.36 -4.63 -4.95
N ALA A 33 7.42 -5.02 -3.68
CA ALA A 33 8.55 -4.72 -2.81
C ALA A 33 9.85 -5.37 -3.32
N VAL A 34 9.79 -6.61 -3.78
CA VAL A 34 10.93 -7.33 -4.35
C VAL A 34 11.39 -6.68 -5.66
N GLU A 35 10.47 -6.28 -6.54
CA GLU A 35 10.81 -5.58 -7.78
C GLU A 35 11.50 -4.25 -7.49
N LEU A 36 10.95 -3.43 -6.59
CA LEU A 36 11.55 -2.15 -6.20
C LEU A 36 12.93 -2.36 -5.58
N ALA A 37 13.08 -3.29 -4.63
CA ALA A 37 14.36 -3.60 -3.99
C ALA A 37 15.42 -4.15 -4.97
N THR A 38 14.98 -4.81 -6.06
CA THR A 38 15.88 -5.29 -7.11
C THR A 38 16.42 -4.14 -7.96
N VAL A 39 15.61 -3.10 -8.17
CA VAL A 39 15.99 -1.90 -8.94
C VAL A 39 16.80 -0.91 -8.10
N ASP A 40 16.33 -0.61 -6.89
CA ASP A 40 16.92 0.36 -5.97
C ASP A 40 16.82 -0.14 -4.52
N PRO A 41 17.81 -0.92 -4.05
CA PRO A 41 17.78 -1.47 -2.68
C PRO A 41 18.00 -0.43 -1.58
N GLU A 42 18.42 0.80 -1.90
CA GLU A 42 18.62 1.87 -0.93
C GLU A 42 17.35 2.72 -0.70
N ASP A 43 16.31 2.49 -1.51
CA ASP A 43 15.04 3.17 -1.42
C ASP A 43 14.30 2.83 -0.11
N SER A 44 13.88 3.86 0.63
CA SER A 44 13.15 3.68 1.88
C SER A 44 11.75 3.09 1.71
N ASP A 45 11.11 3.26 0.55
CA ASP A 45 9.75 2.75 0.30
C ASP A 45 9.72 1.22 0.24
N VAL A 46 10.85 0.57 -0.05
CA VAL A 46 11.02 -0.88 0.12
C VAL A 46 10.68 -1.29 1.56
N ASN A 47 11.17 -0.53 2.54
CA ASN A 47 10.90 -0.82 3.95
C ASN A 47 9.43 -0.60 4.31
N VAL A 48 8.79 0.41 3.73
CA VAL A 48 7.36 0.68 3.94
C VAL A 48 6.52 -0.50 3.45
N LEU A 49 6.80 -1.02 2.25
CA LEU A 49 6.09 -2.17 1.69
C LEU A 49 6.26 -3.44 2.53
N PHE A 50 7.49 -3.75 2.94
CA PHE A 50 7.75 -4.91 3.80
C PHE A 50 7.16 -4.74 5.20
N GLN A 51 7.19 -3.53 5.77
CA GLN A 51 6.53 -3.25 7.06
C GLN A 51 5.03 -3.45 6.94
N GLY A 52 4.38 -2.97 5.87
CA GLY A 52 2.94 -3.19 5.69
C GLY A 52 2.55 -4.66 5.57
N ILE A 53 3.39 -5.49 4.93
CA ILE A 53 3.19 -6.95 4.90
C ILE A 53 3.34 -7.53 6.32
N HIS A 54 4.37 -7.12 7.05
CA HIS A 54 4.62 -7.58 8.41
C HIS A 54 3.45 -7.24 9.35
N GLU A 55 2.98 -5.99 9.33
CA GLU A 55 1.85 -5.53 10.14
C GLU A 55 0.56 -6.27 9.79
N ARG A 56 0.27 -6.43 8.49
CA ARG A 56 -0.88 -7.22 8.04
C ARG A 56 -0.81 -8.65 8.57
N ASP A 57 0.35 -9.30 8.46
CA ASP A 57 0.52 -10.68 8.93
C ASP A 57 0.41 -10.77 10.46
N ALA A 58 0.93 -9.80 11.20
CA ALA A 58 0.78 -9.71 12.65
C ALA A 58 -0.69 -9.56 13.07
N LEU A 59 -1.41 -8.60 12.48
CA LEU A 59 -2.83 -8.37 12.74
C LEU A 59 -3.69 -9.60 12.38
N ALA A 60 -3.37 -10.30 11.29
CA ALA A 60 -4.07 -11.52 10.90
C ALA A 60 -3.86 -12.69 11.89
N THR A 61 -2.83 -12.65 12.72
CA THR A 61 -2.59 -13.65 13.78
C THR A 61 -3.17 -13.27 15.14
N ASP A 62 -3.62 -12.02 15.30
CA ASP A 62 -4.22 -11.55 16.54
C ASP A 62 -5.67 -12.04 16.68
N SER A 63 -5.88 -13.00 17.58
CA SER A 63 -7.19 -13.58 17.88
C SER A 63 -8.24 -12.59 18.40
N THR A 64 -7.85 -11.38 18.78
CA THR A 64 -8.77 -10.32 19.22
C THR A 64 -9.38 -9.55 18.05
N ILE A 65 -8.81 -9.68 16.85
CA ILE A 65 -9.27 -9.00 15.64
C ILE A 65 -10.12 -9.97 14.82
N SER A 66 -11.40 -9.63 14.61
CA SER A 66 -12.32 -10.44 13.80
C SER A 66 -12.50 -9.91 12.38
N ASP A 67 -11.95 -8.74 12.06
CA ASP A 67 -12.02 -8.12 10.75
C ASP A 67 -11.17 -8.88 9.71
N GLU A 68 -11.63 -8.90 8.46
CA GLU A 68 -10.74 -9.24 7.34
C GLU A 68 -9.61 -8.21 7.23
N ILE A 69 -8.36 -8.68 7.09
CA ILE A 69 -7.18 -7.82 7.00
C ILE A 69 -6.60 -7.87 5.60
N THR A 70 -6.47 -6.72 4.96
CA THR A 70 -5.81 -6.55 3.66
C THR A 70 -4.68 -5.52 3.76
N VAL A 71 -3.70 -5.63 2.87
CA VAL A 71 -2.65 -4.61 2.67
C VAL A 71 -2.75 -4.05 1.26
N ALA A 72 -2.49 -2.76 1.10
CA ALA A 72 -2.38 -2.11 -0.19
C ALA A 72 -1.23 -1.11 -0.21
N ALA A 73 -0.60 -0.94 -1.37
CA ALA A 73 0.33 0.14 -1.65
C ALA A 73 -0.33 1.18 -2.55
N VAL A 74 -0.19 2.44 -2.16
CA VAL A 74 -0.71 3.61 -2.88
C VAL A 74 0.40 4.62 -3.06
N THR A 75 0.35 5.36 -4.16
CA THR A 75 1.39 6.34 -4.46
C THR A 75 0.83 7.74 -4.69
N GLY A 76 1.66 8.74 -4.41
CA GLY A 76 1.42 10.10 -4.83
C GLY A 76 2.00 10.38 -6.22
N THR A 77 2.78 11.45 -6.33
CA THR A 77 3.49 11.83 -7.55
C THR A 77 4.77 12.54 -7.14
N GLY A 78 5.86 12.40 -7.89
CA GLY A 78 7.12 13.11 -7.64
C GLY A 78 7.08 14.64 -7.90
N SER A 79 5.92 15.28 -7.82
CA SER A 79 5.73 16.70 -8.17
C SER A 79 4.87 17.41 -7.14
N GLY A 80 5.50 18.12 -6.18
CA GLY A 80 4.84 19.05 -5.26
C GLY A 80 3.84 18.43 -4.27
N ASP A 81 4.01 18.73 -2.99
CA ASP A 81 3.32 18.06 -1.88
C ASP A 81 1.79 18.03 -2.03
N VAL A 82 1.16 19.11 -2.51
CA VAL A 82 -0.30 19.18 -2.67
C VAL A 82 -0.82 18.27 -3.78
N GLN A 83 -0.08 18.16 -4.89
CA GLN A 83 -0.49 17.32 -6.02
C GLN A 83 -0.27 15.85 -5.67
N ALA A 84 0.85 15.53 -5.01
CA ALA A 84 1.12 14.20 -4.48
C ALA A 84 -0.01 13.72 -3.56
N ASN A 85 -0.41 14.54 -2.58
CA ASN A 85 -1.52 14.20 -1.68
C ASN A 85 -2.87 14.03 -2.39
N ARG A 86 -3.15 14.83 -3.44
CA ARG A 86 -4.37 14.66 -4.25
C ARG A 86 -4.35 13.39 -5.08
N ALA A 87 -3.20 12.98 -5.60
CA ALA A 87 -3.05 11.72 -6.31
C ALA A 87 -3.23 10.55 -5.34
N LEU A 88 -2.58 10.61 -4.17
CA LEU A 88 -2.70 9.63 -3.10
C LEU A 88 -4.17 9.43 -2.69
N GLY A 89 -4.95 10.50 -2.51
CA GLY A 89 -6.38 10.40 -2.19
C GLY A 89 -7.17 9.61 -3.25
N LYS A 90 -6.87 9.82 -4.55
CA LYS A 90 -7.52 9.06 -5.64
C LYS A 90 -7.12 7.60 -5.65
N GLU A 91 -5.88 7.28 -5.28
CA GLU A 91 -5.41 5.90 -5.16
C GLU A 91 -6.15 5.18 -4.02
N VAL A 92 -6.30 5.84 -2.87
CA VAL A 92 -7.09 5.33 -1.74
C VAL A 92 -8.54 5.11 -2.15
N ASP A 93 -9.16 6.06 -2.85
CA ASP A 93 -10.53 5.89 -3.36
C ASP A 93 -10.67 4.65 -4.25
N ARG A 94 -9.66 4.37 -5.10
CA ARG A 94 -9.64 3.16 -5.94
C ARG A 94 -9.50 1.88 -5.11
N VAL A 95 -8.66 1.89 -4.07
CA VAL A 95 -8.54 0.75 -3.15
C VAL A 95 -9.88 0.46 -2.48
N LEU A 96 -10.52 1.49 -1.91
CA LEU A 96 -11.81 1.35 -1.24
C LEU A 96 -12.91 0.89 -2.19
N ALA A 97 -12.94 1.41 -3.42
CA ALA A 97 -13.89 0.98 -4.45
C ALA A 97 -13.69 -0.48 -4.87
N ALA A 98 -12.44 -0.94 -4.98
CA ALA A 98 -12.12 -2.33 -5.33
C ALA A 98 -12.50 -3.32 -4.22
N LEU A 99 -12.44 -2.88 -2.95
CA LEU A 99 -12.78 -3.68 -1.78
C LEU A 99 -14.26 -3.58 -1.37
N SER A 100 -15.08 -2.84 -2.12
CA SER A 100 -16.45 -2.52 -1.72
C SER A 100 -17.39 -3.73 -1.75
N THR A 101 -17.43 -4.46 -0.64
CA THR A 101 -18.52 -5.38 -0.25
C THR A 101 -19.14 -4.90 1.07
N GLY A 102 -19.90 -3.80 1.05
CA GLY A 102 -20.87 -3.44 2.12
C GLY A 102 -20.38 -3.26 3.56
N GLU A 103 -19.08 -3.39 3.85
CA GLU A 103 -18.50 -3.31 5.20
C GLU A 103 -17.85 -1.96 5.48
N ASN A 104 -17.80 -1.60 6.77
CA ASN A 104 -17.01 -0.46 7.23
C ASN A 104 -15.51 -0.80 7.09
N VAL A 105 -14.76 0.12 6.47
CA VAL A 105 -13.31 0.00 6.26
C VAL A 105 -12.59 0.98 7.17
N SER A 106 -11.64 0.48 7.96
CA SER A 106 -10.71 1.29 8.74
C SER A 106 -9.30 1.13 8.17
N ALA A 107 -8.64 2.24 7.86
CA ALA A 107 -7.27 2.24 7.40
C ALA A 107 -6.30 2.55 8.54
N ILE A 108 -5.18 1.81 8.58
CA ILE A 108 -4.03 2.09 9.45
C ILE A 108 -2.89 2.50 8.51
N VAL A 109 -2.29 3.66 8.79
CA VAL A 109 -1.16 4.25 8.05
C VAL A 109 0.07 4.22 8.94
#